data_AF-A0A076V5T3-F1
#
_entry.id   AF-A0A076V5T3-F1
#
_cell.length_a   1.000
_cell.length_b   1.000
_cell.length_c   1.000
_cell.angle_alpha   90.00
_cell.angle_beta   90.00
_cell.angle_gamma   90.00
#
_symmetry.space_group_name_H-M   'P 1'
#
loop_
_entity.id
_entity.type
_entity.pdbx_description
1 polymer ?
#
loop_
_entity_poly.entity_id
_entity_poly.type
_entity_poly.pdbx_seq_one_letter_code
_entity_poly.pdbx_strand_id
1 'polypeptide(L)' 'APGSVKSHKKFMQTCYILTKEESGRHTPFANNYRPAMFVRTTDVTVSLTFPEGTELADDKFIMPGDNVEM' A
#
# COMPACT_ATOMS: atom_id res chain seq x y z
N ALA A 1 -24.17 16.33 -1.42
CA ALA A 1 -24.73 17.22 -0.38
C ALA A 1 -23.69 17.43 0.72
N PRO A 2 -23.73 18.53 1.49
CA PRO A 2 -22.85 18.69 2.65
C PRO A 2 -22.87 17.43 3.53
N GLY A 3 -21.69 16.95 3.94
CA GLY A 3 -21.56 15.73 4.73
C GLY A 3 -21.59 14.41 3.95
N SER A 4 -21.59 14.43 2.61
CA SER A 4 -21.61 13.20 1.79
C SER A 4 -20.31 12.38 1.83
N VAL A 5 -19.20 12.96 2.28
CA VAL A 5 -17.90 12.29 2.40
C VAL A 5 -17.33 12.53 3.79
N LYS A 6 -16.84 11.47 4.43
CA LYS A 6 -16.13 11.51 5.70
C LYS A 6 -14.62 11.32 5.46
N SER A 7 -13.79 11.92 6.30
CA SER A 7 -12.35 11.72 6.27
C SER A 7 -11.98 10.39 6.93
N HIS A 8 -11.11 9.62 6.29
CA HIS A 8 -10.60 8.35 6.81
C HIS A 8 -9.07 8.39 6.89
N LYS A 9 -8.51 7.69 7.89
CA LYS A 9 -7.05 7.57 8.09
C LYS A 9 -6.54 6.15 7.97
N LYS A 10 -7.44 5.17 7.96
CA LYS A 10 -7.16 3.73 7.85
C LYS A 10 -8.24 3.11 6.97
N PHE A 11 -7.83 2.26 6.04
CA PHE A 11 -8.70 1.55 5.12
C PHE A 11 -7.94 0.34 4.58
N MET A 12 -8.68 -0.69 4.18
CA MET A 12 -8.14 -1.85 3.46
C MET A 12 -8.06 -1.51 1.97
N GLN A 13 -6.99 -1.93 1.31
CA GLN A 13 -6.78 -1.71 -0.11
C GLN A 13 -6.09 -2.90 -0.77
N THR A 14 -6.44 -3.13 -2.03
CA THR A 14 -5.71 -4.04 -2.90
C THR A 14 -4.80 -3.21 -3.80
N CYS A 15 -3.50 -3.51 -3.80
CA CYS A 15 -2.50 -2.81 -4.59
C CYS A 15 -1.74 -3.79 -5.48
N TYR A 16 -1.54 -3.41 -6.74
CA TYR A 16 -0.60 -4.06 -7.64
C TYR A 16 0.75 -3.34 -7.58
N ILE A 17 1.83 -4.07 -7.35
CA ILE A 17 3.17 -3.49 -7.31
C ILE A 17 3.78 -3.54 -8.70
N LEU A 18 4.06 -2.38 -9.28
CA LEU A 18 4.65 -2.29 -10.62
C LEU A 18 6.00 -3.02 -10.69
N THR A 19 6.17 -3.81 -11.75
CA THR A 19 7.43 -4.49 -12.08
C THR A 19 8.49 -3.51 -12.58
N LYS A 20 9.73 -3.97 -12.69
CA LYS A 20 10.82 -3.20 -13.30
C LYS A 20 10.51 -2.78 -14.75
N GLU A 21 9.87 -3.65 -15.53
CA GLU A 21 9.51 -3.38 -16.93
C GLU A 21 8.46 -2.28 -17.04
N GLU A 22 7.59 -2.17 -16.04
CA GLU A 22 6.60 -1.10 -15.88
C GLU A 22 7.19 0.17 -15.24
N SER A 23 8.52 0.28 -15.18
CA SER A 23 9.25 1.38 -14.50
C SER A 23 8.95 1.50 -13.00
N GLY A 24 8.56 0.38 -12.39
CA GLY A 24 8.29 0.25 -10.96
C GLY A 24 9.53 -0.03 -10.13
N ARG A 25 9.36 -0.84 -9.08
CA ARG A 25 10.46 -1.16 -8.16
C ARG A 25 11.38 -2.23 -8.74
N HIS A 26 12.67 -2.10 -8.45
CA HIS A 26 13.66 -3.14 -8.76
C HIS A 26 13.81 -4.16 -7.63
N THR A 27 13.59 -3.71 -6.39
CA THR A 27 13.78 -4.52 -5.19
C THR A 27 12.48 -4.66 -4.40
N PRO A 28 12.28 -5.80 -3.73
CA PRO A 28 11.14 -5.99 -2.85
C PRO A 28 11.16 -4.99 -1.68
N PHE A 29 10.04 -4.89 -0.99
CA PHE A 29 9.91 -4.16 0.27
C PHE A 29 9.22 -5.03 1.32
N ALA A 30 9.48 -4.71 2.59
CA ALA A 30 8.92 -5.42 3.73
C ALA A 30 7.74 -4.64 4.35
N ASN A 31 7.14 -5.22 5.39
CA ASN A 31 6.13 -4.59 6.22
C ASN A 31 6.57 -3.21 6.77
N ASN A 32 5.61 -2.33 7.09
CA ASN A 32 5.83 -0.96 7.55
C ASN A 32 6.58 -0.06 6.54
N TYR A 33 6.48 -0.38 5.25
CA TYR A 33 6.93 0.51 4.18
C TYR A 33 6.10 1.81 4.16
N ARG A 34 6.77 2.96 3.97
CA ARG A 34 6.17 4.29 4.07
C ARG A 34 6.21 5.09 2.76
N PRO A 35 5.40 4.74 1.76
CA PRO A 35 5.34 5.48 0.50
C PRO A 35 4.49 6.75 0.62
N ALA A 36 4.63 7.62 -0.39
CA ALA A 36 3.64 8.65 -0.67
C ALA A 36 2.51 8.06 -1.51
N MET A 37 1.27 8.21 -1.04
CA MET A 37 0.06 7.84 -1.76
C MET A 37 -0.54 9.08 -2.40
N PHE A 38 -0.66 9.05 -3.72
CA PHE A 38 -1.36 10.10 -4.46
C PHE A 38 -2.87 9.87 -4.39
N VAL A 39 -3.60 10.84 -3.81
CA VAL A 39 -5.06 10.81 -3.70
C VAL A 39 -5.63 12.05 -4.37
N ARG A 40 -6.13 11.88 -5.61
CA ARG A 40 -6.71 12.92 -6.49
C ARG A 40 -5.76 14.06 -6.84
N THR A 41 -5.42 14.91 -5.89
CA THR A 41 -4.66 16.16 -6.09
C THR A 41 -3.57 16.35 -5.04
N THR A 42 -3.31 15.36 -4.20
CA THR A 42 -2.39 15.50 -3.06
C THR A 42 -1.66 14.20 -2.78
N ASP A 43 -0.39 14.33 -2.44
CA ASP A 43 0.44 13.24 -1.92
C ASP A 43 0.35 13.19 -0.39
N VAL A 44 0.04 12.01 0.13
CA VAL A 44 -0.06 11.76 1.57
C VAL A 44 0.86 10.60 1.92
N THR A 45 1.78 10.79 2.86
CA THR A 45 2.61 9.67 3.36
C THR A 45 1.72 8.68 4.11
N VAL A 46 1.75 7.42 3.68
CA VAL A 46 1.02 6.31 4.30
C VAL A 46 1.99 5.29 4.89
N SER A 47 1.51 4.44 5.79
CA SER A 47 2.26 3.27 6.28
C SER A 47 1.49 2.03 5.84
N LEU A 48 2.14 1.15 5.08
CA LEU A 48 1.55 -0.10 4.63
C LEU A 48 1.78 -1.17 5.70
N THR A 49 0.69 -1.81 6.14
CA THR A 49 0.71 -2.85 7.16
C THR A 49 -0.25 -3.95 6.76
N PHE A 50 0.10 -5.20 7.03
CA PHE A 50 -0.84 -6.30 6.81
C PHE A 50 -1.98 -6.31 7.86
N PRO A 51 -3.12 -6.91 7.52
CA PRO A 51 -4.23 -7.10 8.46
C PRO A 51 -3.80 -7.92 9.69
N GLU A 52 -4.40 -7.61 10.84
CA GLU A 52 -4.19 -8.38 12.07
C GLU A 52 -4.52 -9.87 11.85
N GLY A 53 -3.60 -10.76 12.25
CA GLY A 53 -3.74 -12.21 12.03
C GLY A 53 -3.09 -12.74 10.74
N THR A 54 -2.44 -11.89 9.95
CA THR A 54 -1.62 -12.35 8.83
C THR A 54 -0.39 -13.11 9.36
N GLU A 55 -0.32 -14.41 9.10
CA GLU A 55 0.83 -15.23 9.49
C GLU A 55 2.12 -14.68 8.90
N LEU A 56 3.15 -14.51 9.75
CA LEU A 56 4.49 -14.06 9.39
C LEU A 56 4.52 -12.72 8.64
N ALA A 57 3.63 -11.78 9.00
CA ALA A 57 3.53 -10.47 8.35
C ALA A 57 4.86 -9.70 8.28
N ASP A 58 5.69 -9.80 9.32
CA ASP A 58 6.99 -9.11 9.38
C ASP A 58 8.09 -9.77 8.54
N ASP A 59 7.95 -11.07 8.23
CA ASP A 59 8.88 -11.82 7.38
C ASP A 59 8.47 -11.85 5.90
N LYS A 60 7.28 -11.32 5.57
CA LYS A 60 6.79 -11.27 4.19
C LYS A 60 7.41 -10.11 3.43
N PHE A 61 8.08 -10.46 2.33
CA PHE A 61 8.52 -9.51 1.31
C PHE A 61 7.49 -9.43 0.18
N ILE A 62 7.14 -8.20 -0.20
CA ILE A 62 6.30 -7.94 -1.36
C ILE A 62 7.21 -7.74 -2.57
N MET A 63 7.02 -8.56 -3.60
CA MET A 63 7.82 -8.51 -4.83
C MET A 63 7.18 -7.56 -5.87
N PRO A 64 7.98 -6.92 -6.73
CA PRO A 64 7.45 -6.27 -7.93
C PRO A 64 6.70 -7.28 -8.81
N GLY A 65 5.46 -6.97 -9.17
CA GLY A 65 4.52 -7.83 -9.89
C GLY A 65 3.46 -8.50 -9.00
N ASP A 66 3.58 -8.40 -7.67
CA ASP A 66 2.58 -8.97 -6.77
C ASP A 66 1.32 -8.11 -6.67
N ASN A 67 0.18 -8.79 -6.52
CA ASN A 67 -1.08 -8.21 -6.06
C ASN A 67 -1.22 -8.49 -4.57
N VAL A 68 -1.26 -7.43 -3.77
CA VAL A 68 -1.31 -7.51 -2.30
C VAL A 68 -2.56 -6.82 -1.76
N GLU A 69 -3.13 -7.40 -0.71
CA GLU A 69 -4.21 -6.80 0.06
C GLU A 69 -3.67 -6.43 1.44
N MET A 70 -3.71 -5.14 1.77
CA MET A 70 -3.14 -4.54 2.99
C MET A 70 -4.06 -3.47 3.57
#